data_AF-A0A4R5Q5Y3-F1
#
_entry.id   AF-A0A4R5Q5Y3-F1
#
_cell.length_a   1.000
_cell.length_b   1.000
_cell.length_c   1.000
_cell.angle_alpha   90.00
_cell.angle_beta   90.00
_cell.angle_gamma   90.00
#
_symmetry.space_group_name_H-M   'P 1'
#
loop_
_entity.id
_entity.type
_entity.pdbx_description
1 polymer ?
#
loop_
_entity_poly.entity_id
_entity_poly.type
_entity_poly.pdbx_seq_one_letter_code
_entity_poly.pdbx_strand_id
1 'polypeptide(L)' 'MPNPDDREAGFYWICIDGQEAEVAQWQIEWERWLVAGSTKPLSDERASRVIVLSDRLSAPAIPAFHSGG' A
#
# COMPACT_ATOMS: atom_id res chain seq x y z
N MET A 1 7.10 15.66 -0.87
CA MET A 1 6.71 14.24 -0.71
C MET A 1 5.69 14.21 0.42
N PRO A 2 4.48 13.67 0.22
CA PRO A 2 3.49 13.62 1.29
C PRO A 2 4.05 12.84 2.48
N ASN A 3 3.98 13.43 3.67
CA ASN A 3 4.47 12.83 4.90
C ASN A 3 3.66 11.55 5.17
N PRO A 4 4.27 10.38 5.32
CA PRO A 4 3.53 9.14 5.63
C PRO A 4 2.74 9.24 6.94
N ASP A 5 3.16 10.09 7.88
CA ASP A 5 2.44 10.39 9.13
C ASP A 5 1.08 11.08 8.94
N ASP A 6 0.86 11.75 7.81
CA ASP A 6 -0.35 12.57 7.59
C ASP A 6 -1.50 11.75 6.99
N ARG A 7 -1.27 10.49 6.64
CA ARG A 7 -2.23 9.70 5.86
C ARG A 7 -3.05 8.81 6.79
N GLU A 8 -4.27 9.27 7.06
CA GLU A 8 -5.38 8.48 7.61
C GLU A 8 -5.35 7.04 7.12
N ALA A 9 -5.56 6.07 8.03
CA ALA A 9 -5.42 4.62 7.88
C ALA A 9 -5.93 4.04 6.54
N GLY A 10 -5.13 4.16 5.48
CA GLY A 10 -5.48 3.79 4.12
C GLY A 10 -4.68 2.61 3.59
N PHE A 11 -5.16 2.01 2.50
CA PHE A 11 -4.37 1.07 1.70
C PHE A 11 -3.62 1.83 0.61
N TYR A 12 -2.36 1.49 0.42
CA TYR A 12 -1.44 2.12 -0.51
C TYR A 12 -0.83 1.08 -1.41
N TRP A 13 -0.69 1.40 -2.67
CA TRP A 13 0.21 0.66 -3.53
C TRP A 13 1.66 1.04 -3.22
N ILE A 14 2.50 0.04 -3.03
CA ILE A 14 3.92 0.17 -2.72
C ILE A 14 4.75 -0.69 -3.64
N CYS A 15 6.00 -0.31 -3.87
CA CYS A 15 7.01 -1.16 -4.50
C CYS A 15 8.12 -1.38 -3.47
N ILE A 16 8.59 -2.61 -3.34
CA ILE A 16 9.67 -2.97 -2.42
C ILE A 16 10.86 -3.41 -3.26
N ASP A 17 12.01 -2.76 -3.12
CA ASP A 17 13.27 -3.18 -3.79
C ASP A 17 13.15 -3.28 -5.33
N GLY A 18 12.29 -2.46 -5.96
CA GLY A 18 12.07 -2.51 -7.41
C GLY A 18 11.26 -3.72 -7.89
N GLN A 19 10.66 -4.49 -6.97
CA GLN A 19 9.74 -5.58 -7.30
C GLN A 19 8.37 -5.08 -7.79
N GLU A 20 7.46 -5.99 -8.10
CA GLU A 20 6.08 -5.68 -8.49
C GLU A 20 5.36 -4.84 -7.42
N ALA A 21 4.39 -4.03 -7.86
CA ALA A 21 3.61 -3.22 -6.95
C ALA A 21 2.67 -4.08 -6.10
N GLU A 22 2.75 -3.94 -4.79
CA GLU A 22 1.91 -4.63 -3.82
C GLU A 22 1.00 -3.63 -3.11
N VAL A 23 -0.16 -4.08 -2.63
CA VAL A 23 -1.01 -3.27 -1.75
C VAL A 23 -0.53 -3.46 -0.32
N ALA A 24 -0.33 -2.38 0.42
CA ALA A 24 0.03 -2.41 1.83
C ALA A 24 -0.72 -1.32 2.61
N GLN A 25 -0.96 -1.57 3.89
CA GLN A 25 -1.50 -0.61 4.82
C GLN A 25 -0.42 -0.14 5.79
N TRP A 26 -0.39 1.15 6.09
CA TRP A 26 0.47 1.68 7.16
C TRP A 26 -0.18 1.38 8.52
N GLN A 27 0.52 0.65 9.38
CA GLN A 27 0.07 0.35 10.74
C GLN A 27 0.68 1.37 11.69
N ILE A 28 -0.14 2.30 12.20
CA ILE A 28 0.31 3.37 13.10
C ILE A 28 0.81 2.80 14.43
N GLU A 29 0.14 1.78 14.97
CA GLU A 29 0.50 1.16 16.26
C GLU A 29 1.91 0.55 16.29
N TRP A 30 2.44 0.15 15.14
CA TRP A 30 3.75 -0.49 15.02
C TRP A 30 4.73 0.30 14.15
N GLU A 31 4.30 1.44 13.60
CA GLU A 31 5.04 2.25 12.62
C GLU A 31 5.62 1.40 11.48
N ARG A 32 4.80 0.48 10.96
CA ARG A 32 5.23 -0.53 9.98
C ARG A 32 4.21 -0.76 8.89
N TRP A 33 4.70 -1.14 7.71
CA TRP A 33 3.89 -1.56 6.58
C TRP A 33 3.37 -2.99 6.77
N LEU A 34 2.08 -3.22 6.55
CA LEU A 34 1.49 -4.55 6.43
C LEU A 34 1.03 -4.78 4.99
N VAL A 35 1.69 -5.68 4.29
CA VAL A 35 1.34 -6.04 2.91
C VAL A 35 0.08 -6.89 2.90
N ALA A 36 -0.83 -6.60 1.96
CA ALA A 36 -2.04 -7.39 1.75
C ALA A 36 -1.68 -8.85 1.45
N GLY A 37 -2.30 -9.78 2.17
CA GLY A 37 -1.97 -11.21 2.08
C GLY A 37 -0.80 -11.65 2.97
N SER A 38 -0.08 -10.72 3.60
CA SER A 38 0.87 -11.03 4.67
C SER A 38 0.19 -10.97 6.03
N THR A 39 0.50 -11.92 6.91
CA THR A 39 0.07 -11.91 8.32
C THR A 39 1.06 -11.19 9.23
N LYS A 40 2.22 -10.78 8.70
CA LYS A 40 3.28 -10.10 9.44
C LYS A 40 3.62 -8.77 8.77
N PRO A 41 3.89 -7.72 9.57
CA PRO A 41 4.40 -6.47 9.04
C PRO A 41 5.78 -6.67 8.39
N LEU A 42 6.15 -5.76 7.50
CA LEU A 42 7.49 -5.69 6.93
C LEU A 42 8.52 -5.48 8.04
N SER A 43 9.65 -6.19 7.94
CA SER A 43 10.84 -5.93 8.74
C SER A 43 11.42 -4.55 8.40
N ASP A 44 12.13 -3.95 9.34
CA ASP A 44 12.71 -2.60 9.18
C ASP A 44 13.61 -2.49 7.94
N GLU A 45 14.39 -3.53 7.64
CA GLU A 45 15.21 -3.60 6.43
C GLU A 45 14.38 -3.48 5.15
N ARG A 46 13.26 -4.22 5.04
CA ARG A 46 12.37 -4.15 3.88
C ARG A 46 11.61 -2.83 3.84
N ALA A 47 11.18 -2.34 5.00
CA ALA A 47 10.47 -1.07 5.13
C ALA A 47 11.32 0.11 4.62
N SER A 48 12.65 0.09 4.85
CA SER A 48 13.57 1.11 4.34
C SER A 48 13.65 1.20 2.81
N ARG A 49 13.18 0.16 2.11
CA ARG A 49 13.19 0.03 0.64
C ARG A 49 11.82 0.23 0.02
N VAL A 50 10.81 0.57 0.82
CA VAL A 50 9.44 0.81 0.36
C VAL A 50 9.37 2.14 -0.37
N ILE A 51 8.79 2.10 -1.56
CA ILE A 51 8.43 3.29 -2.34
C ILE A 51 6.91 3.32 -2.46
N VAL A 52 6.28 4.37 -1.92
CA VAL A 52 4.82 4.54 -1.98
C VAL A 52 4.42 5.10 -3.35
N LEU A 53 3.55 4.39 -4.06
CA LEU A 53 3.12 4.69 -5.44
C LEU A 53 1.76 5.39 -5.53
N SER A 54 1.11 5.70 -4.40
CA SER A 54 -0.32 6.08 -4.33
C SER A 54 -0.71 7.37 -5.06
N ASP A 55 0.24 8.22 -5.43
CA ASP A 55 -0.03 9.41 -6.26
C ASP A 55 0.00 9.08 -7.77
N ARG A 56 0.56 7.92 -8.15
CA ARG A 56 0.84 7.54 -9.54
C ARG A 56 -0.02 6.42 -10.08
N LEU A 57 -0.90 5.85 -9.26
CA LEU A 57 -1.74 4.75 -9.68
C LEU A 57 -3.18 5.24 -9.82
N SER A 58 -3.62 5.31 -11.07
CA SER A 58 -5.04 5.38 -11.40
C SER A 58 -5.77 4.31 -10.58
N ALA A 59 -6.91 4.69 -10.00
CA ALA A 59 -7.74 3.77 -9.24
C ALA A 59 -7.92 2.46 -10.01
N PRO A 60 -7.90 1.29 -9.35
CA PRO A 60 -8.23 0.05 -10.03
C PRO A 60 -9.56 0.27 -10.72
N ALA A 61 -9.58 0.13 -12.04
CA ALA A 61 -10.82 0.13 -12.80
C ALA A 61 -11.55 -1.14 -12.35
N ILE A 62 -12.30 -1.05 -11.25
CA ILE A 62 -13.28 -2.05 -10.89
C ILE A 62 -14.17 -2.10 -12.12
N PRO A 63 -14.23 -3.21 -12.89
CA PRO A 63 -15.22 -3.29 -13.95
C PRO A 63 -16.54 -3.06 -13.23
N ALA A 64 -17.22 -1.96 -13.60
CA ALA A 64 -18.52 -1.64 -13.05
C ALA A 64 -19.31 -2.94 -13.07
N PHE A 65 -19.66 -3.48 -11.89
CA PHE A 65 -20.55 -4.61 -11.83
C PHE A 65 -21.75 -4.17 -12.66
N HIS A 66 -21.90 -4.74 -13.85
CA HIS A 66 -23.09 -4.60 -14.64
C HIS A 66 -24.16 -5.30 -13.81
N SER A 67 -24.83 -4.51 -12.96
CA SER A 67 -26.15 -4.84 -12.47
C SER A 67 -27.09 -4.79 -13.68
N GLY A 68 -27.11 -5.87 -14.45
CA GLY A 68 -28.20 -6.22 -15.36
C GLY A 68 -28.72 -7.57 -14.91
N GLY A 69 -30.01 -7.82 -14.76
CA GLY A 69 -31.23 -7.04 -14.97
C GLY A 69 -32.39 -7.91 -14.50
#